data_AF-A0A948N8L9-F1
#
_entry.id   AF-A0A948N8L9-F1
#
_cell.length_a   1.000
_cell.length_b   1.000
_cell.length_c   1.000
_cell.angle_alpha   90.00
_cell.angle_beta   90.00
_cell.angle_gamma   90.00
#
_symmetry.space_group_name_H-M   'P 1'
#
loop_
_entity.id
_entity.type
_entity.pdbx_description
1 polymer ?
#
loop_
_entity_poly.entity_id
_entity_poly.type
_entity_poly.pdbx_seq_one_letter_code
_entity_poly.pdbx_strand_id
1 'polypeptide(L)'
;AAAEGQPGYAPYQPAPQPLAPQPPRPRGNRGVGSLIALAGTAVFGVVYAGVAFLIIAANLAGAAAVSAFTSFLLSAAFIVPVLVFAIALVLIVLIVNRAGWWAYVLGGFLVAVLVYVAGIAGALIHVNAWNWQAQEQYDFVRSLTMDPLTLAGAIIAREAAIWTGAWIAFRGRRLKARNAAERDEFKRSLADAPTDPQRDSVREGAAPSTTW
;
A
#
# COMPACT_ATOMS: atom_id res chain seq x y z
N ALA A 1 -65.46 -1.81 56.93
CA ALA A 1 -63.99 -1.89 56.83
C ALA A 1 -63.61 -1.45 55.42
N ALA A 2 -63.04 -0.26 55.28
CA ALA A 2 -62.59 0.27 53.98
C ALA A 2 -61.19 -0.31 53.68
N ALA A 3 -61.03 -0.93 52.52
CA ALA A 3 -59.74 -1.39 52.03
C ALA A 3 -59.02 -0.20 51.39
N GLU A 4 -57.94 0.27 52.03
CA GLU A 4 -57.06 1.29 51.50
C GLU A 4 -56.27 0.71 50.32
N GLY A 5 -56.42 1.30 49.13
CA GLY A 5 -55.73 0.89 47.92
C GLY A 5 -54.24 1.19 48.01
N GLN A 6 -53.40 0.18 47.78
CA GLN A 6 -51.96 0.37 47.63
C GLN A 6 -51.67 1.20 46.36
N PRO A 7 -50.84 2.27 46.43
CA PRO A 7 -50.43 2.99 45.24
C PRO A 7 -49.52 2.10 44.38
N GLY A 8 -49.97 1.81 43.15
CA GLY A 8 -49.19 1.05 42.19
C GLY A 8 -47.93 1.82 41.77
N TYR A 9 -46.75 1.25 42.04
CA TYR A 9 -45.49 1.78 41.54
C TYR A 9 -45.43 1.59 40.02
N ALA A 10 -45.42 2.70 39.27
CA ALA A 10 -45.16 2.65 37.84
C ALA A 10 -43.72 2.16 37.58
N PRO A 11 -43.48 1.20 36.68
CA PRO A 11 -42.14 0.70 36.40
C PRO A 11 -41.25 1.82 35.85
N TYR A 12 -40.09 2.02 36.47
CA TYR A 12 -39.08 2.95 36.01
C TYR A 12 -38.60 2.56 34.60
N GLN A 13 -38.90 3.37 33.60
CA GLN A 13 -38.28 3.25 32.28
C GLN A 13 -37.02 4.11 32.26
N PRO A 14 -35.80 3.50 32.19
CA PRO A 14 -34.58 4.28 32.05
C PRO A 14 -34.62 5.10 30.76
N ALA A 15 -34.40 6.41 30.88
CA ALA A 15 -34.33 7.30 29.71
C ALA A 15 -33.16 6.88 28.80
N PRO A 16 -33.31 6.97 27.46
CA PRO A 16 -32.23 6.67 26.52
C PRO A 16 -31.00 7.53 26.82
N GLN A 17 -29.86 6.92 27.17
CA GLN A 17 -28.64 7.69 27.37
C GLN A 17 -28.17 8.28 26.03
N PRO A 18 -27.85 9.59 25.96
CA PRO A 18 -27.31 10.18 24.76
C PRO A 18 -25.96 9.52 24.42
N LEU A 19 -25.87 8.92 23.23
CA LEU A 19 -24.63 8.34 22.71
C LEU A 19 -23.58 9.45 22.59
N ALA A 20 -22.50 9.32 23.38
CA ALA A 20 -21.38 10.25 23.29
C ALA A 20 -20.83 10.29 21.85
N PRO A 21 -20.47 11.49 21.32
CA PRO A 21 -19.90 11.61 19.99
C PRO A 21 -18.67 10.71 19.82
N GLN A 22 -18.64 9.86 18.79
CA GLN A 22 -17.50 8.99 18.52
C GLN A 22 -16.43 9.75 17.71
N PRO A 23 -15.13 9.57 18.03
CA PRO A 23 -14.06 10.23 17.28
C PRO A 23 -14.02 9.74 15.82
N PRO A 24 -13.65 10.62 14.86
CA PRO A 24 -13.56 10.24 13.46
C PRO A 24 -12.51 9.15 13.24
N ARG A 25 -12.90 8.08 12.53
CA ARG A 25 -12.01 6.95 12.22
C ARG A 25 -10.93 7.40 11.23
N PRO A 26 -9.64 7.16 11.52
CA PRO A 26 -8.58 7.55 10.61
C PRO A 26 -8.66 6.76 9.30
N ARG A 27 -8.77 7.46 8.17
CA ARG A 27 -8.69 6.85 6.84
C ARG A 27 -7.28 6.35 6.56
N GLY A 28 -7.15 5.07 6.18
CA GLY A 28 -5.88 4.44 5.83
C GLY A 28 -5.47 4.67 4.37
N ASN A 29 -4.16 4.67 4.08
CA ASN A 29 -3.62 4.88 2.73
C ASN A 29 -3.26 3.56 2.00
N ARG A 30 -3.52 2.40 2.61
CA ARG A 30 -3.03 1.09 2.12
C ARG A 30 -3.62 0.72 0.76
N GLY A 31 -4.94 0.71 0.64
CA GLY A 31 -5.62 0.31 -0.60
C GLY A 31 -5.28 1.21 -1.79
N VAL A 32 -5.29 2.54 -1.57
CA VAL A 32 -4.91 3.51 -2.60
C VAL A 32 -3.42 3.40 -2.95
N GLY A 33 -2.56 3.18 -1.96
CA GLY A 33 -1.14 2.93 -2.17
C GLY A 33 -0.90 1.72 -3.06
N SER A 34 -1.62 0.61 -2.84
CA SER A 34 -1.53 -0.59 -3.67
C SER A 34 -1.99 -0.32 -5.11
N LEU A 35 -3.05 0.45 -5.32
CA LEU A 35 -3.48 0.85 -6.67
C LEU A 35 -2.41 1.70 -7.38
N ILE A 36 -1.75 2.60 -6.65
CA ILE A 36 -0.65 3.40 -7.19
C ILE A 36 0.57 2.51 -7.51
N ALA A 37 0.86 1.50 -6.69
CA ALA A 37 1.92 0.52 -6.97
C ALA A 37 1.62 -0.28 -8.25
N LEU A 38 0.37 -0.66 -8.49
CA LEU A 38 -0.04 -1.30 -9.75
C LEU A 38 0.10 -0.36 -10.94
N ALA A 39 -0.26 0.93 -10.80
CA ALA A 39 0.01 1.92 -11.85
C ALA A 39 1.51 2.08 -12.12
N GLY A 40 2.34 2.12 -11.07
CA GLY A 40 3.80 2.13 -11.18
C GLY A 40 4.34 0.87 -11.87
N THR A 41 3.70 -0.28 -11.67
CA THR A 41 4.02 -1.53 -12.37
C THR A 41 3.76 -1.41 -13.87
N ALA A 42 2.63 -0.81 -14.26
CA ALA A 42 2.34 -0.57 -15.68
C ALA A 42 3.41 0.34 -16.31
N VAL A 43 3.82 1.40 -15.61
CA VAL A 43 4.90 2.29 -16.05
C VAL A 43 6.23 1.53 -16.18
N PHE A 44 6.60 0.73 -15.17
CA PHE A 44 7.79 -0.12 -15.22
C PHE A 44 7.75 -1.04 -16.45
N GLY A 45 6.64 -1.76 -16.66
CA GLY A 45 6.48 -2.68 -17.78
C GLY A 45 6.61 -1.98 -19.13
N VAL A 46 6.02 -0.80 -19.30
CA VAL A 46 6.13 0.00 -20.53
C VAL A 46 7.58 0.45 -20.79
N VAL A 47 8.27 0.96 -19.77
CA VAL A 47 9.65 1.43 -19.93
C VAL A 47 10.60 0.24 -20.18
N TYR A 48 10.42 -0.86 -19.47
CA TYR A 48 11.21 -2.08 -19.67
C TYR A 48 10.98 -2.67 -21.07
N ALA A 49 9.73 -2.73 -21.53
CA ALA A 49 9.40 -3.13 -22.90
C ALA A 49 10.02 -2.18 -23.94
N GLY A 50 9.99 -0.87 -23.71
CA GLY A 50 10.61 0.10 -24.59
C GLY A 50 12.12 -0.11 -24.72
N VAL A 51 12.82 -0.35 -23.61
CA VAL A 51 14.27 -0.65 -23.65
C VAL A 51 14.55 -1.97 -24.35
N ALA A 52 13.77 -3.02 -24.09
CA ALA A 52 13.89 -4.28 -24.80
C ALA A 52 13.70 -4.11 -26.31
N PHE A 53 12.69 -3.34 -26.73
CA PHE A 53 12.45 -3.04 -28.14
C PHE A 53 13.64 -2.32 -28.78
N LEU A 54 14.24 -1.33 -28.10
CA LEU A 54 15.42 -0.63 -28.61
C LEU A 54 16.62 -1.58 -28.80
N ILE A 55 16.86 -2.49 -27.84
CA ILE A 55 17.92 -3.49 -27.93
C ILE A 55 17.66 -4.45 -29.11
N ILE A 56 16.43 -4.93 -29.27
CA ILE A 56 16.05 -5.84 -30.37
C ILE A 56 16.18 -5.13 -31.71
N ALA A 57 15.64 -3.92 -31.84
CA ALA A 57 15.66 -3.13 -33.07
C ALA A 57 17.07 -2.67 -33.47
N ALA A 58 18.03 -2.64 -32.54
CA ALA A 58 19.44 -2.40 -32.84
C ALA A 58 20.11 -3.59 -33.55
N ASN A 59 19.54 -4.80 -33.44
CA ASN A 59 20.13 -6.04 -33.96
C ASN A 59 19.31 -6.67 -35.10
N LEU A 60 17.99 -6.45 -35.11
CA LEU A 60 17.05 -7.00 -36.09
C LEU A 60 16.33 -5.85 -36.81
N ALA A 61 15.95 -6.06 -38.07
CA ALA A 61 15.22 -5.08 -38.87
C ALA A 61 13.82 -5.57 -39.27
N GLY A 62 12.90 -4.62 -39.47
CA GLY A 62 11.57 -4.86 -40.04
C GLY A 62 10.73 -5.88 -39.26
N ALA A 63 10.09 -6.81 -39.98
CA ALA A 63 9.17 -7.79 -39.42
C ALA A 63 9.84 -8.73 -38.39
N ALA A 64 11.14 -9.02 -38.53
CA ALA A 64 11.85 -9.88 -37.60
C ALA A 64 11.97 -9.22 -36.21
N ALA A 65 12.24 -7.91 -36.16
CA ALA A 65 12.30 -7.17 -34.89
C ALA A 65 10.94 -7.14 -34.18
N VAL A 66 9.87 -6.90 -34.94
CA VAL A 66 8.50 -6.91 -34.40
C VAL A 66 8.14 -8.29 -33.85
N SER A 67 8.40 -9.35 -34.61
CA SER A 67 8.13 -10.73 -34.17
C SER A 67 8.92 -11.12 -32.92
N ALA A 68 10.21 -10.80 -32.87
CA ALA A 68 11.05 -11.06 -31.71
C ALA A 68 10.57 -10.28 -30.47
N PHE A 69 10.21 -9.00 -30.64
CA PHE A 69 9.68 -8.19 -29.56
C PHE A 69 8.33 -8.70 -29.04
N THR A 70 7.39 -9.05 -29.92
CA THR A 70 6.11 -9.63 -29.51
C THR A 70 6.31 -10.95 -28.77
N SER A 71 7.23 -11.80 -29.24
CA SER A 71 7.57 -13.06 -28.58
C SER A 71 8.17 -12.81 -27.19
N PHE A 72 9.03 -11.80 -27.05
CA PHE A 72 9.60 -11.39 -25.78
C PHE A 72 8.53 -10.92 -24.78
N LEU A 73 7.56 -10.11 -25.19
CA LEU A 73 6.48 -9.63 -24.30
C LEU A 73 5.62 -10.77 -23.73
N LEU A 74 5.50 -11.88 -24.47
CA LEU A 74 4.76 -13.07 -24.02
C LEU A 74 5.64 -14.07 -23.28
N SER A 75 6.96 -13.82 -23.21
CA SER A 75 7.92 -14.71 -22.57
C SER A 75 7.96 -14.54 -21.05
N ALA A 76 8.42 -15.59 -20.36
CA ALA A 76 8.73 -15.52 -18.94
C ALA A 76 9.83 -14.49 -18.63
N ALA A 77 10.75 -14.22 -19.56
CA ALA A 77 11.82 -13.22 -19.40
C ALA A 77 11.29 -11.78 -19.28
N PHE A 78 10.07 -11.50 -19.77
CA PHE A 78 9.39 -10.23 -19.55
C PHE A 78 8.40 -10.31 -18.38
N ILE A 79 7.55 -11.33 -18.37
CA ILE A 79 6.42 -11.43 -17.43
C ILE A 79 6.90 -11.57 -15.98
N VAL A 80 7.92 -12.41 -15.73
CA VAL A 80 8.39 -12.70 -14.36
C VAL A 80 8.96 -11.45 -13.68
N PRO A 81 9.87 -10.67 -14.29
CA PRO A 81 10.32 -9.39 -13.75
C PRO A 81 9.19 -8.41 -13.42
N VAL A 82 8.20 -8.26 -14.32
CA VAL A 82 7.07 -7.34 -14.13
C VAL A 82 6.19 -7.77 -12.96
N LEU A 83 5.91 -9.07 -12.83
CA LEU A 83 5.15 -9.60 -11.71
C LEU A 83 5.89 -9.45 -10.38
N VAL A 84 7.19 -9.76 -10.36
CA VAL A 84 8.02 -9.62 -9.15
C VAL A 84 8.13 -8.15 -8.73
N PHE A 85 8.28 -7.22 -9.68
CA PHE A 85 8.21 -5.78 -9.41
C PHE A 85 6.88 -5.40 -8.74
N ALA A 86 5.76 -5.86 -9.31
CA ALA A 86 4.42 -5.57 -8.79
C ALA A 86 4.26 -6.05 -7.34
N ILE A 87 4.62 -7.32 -7.10
CA ILE A 87 4.52 -7.95 -5.80
C ILE A 87 5.42 -7.22 -4.80
N ALA A 88 6.69 -7.01 -5.13
CA ALA A 88 7.66 -6.35 -4.25
C ALA A 88 7.20 -4.92 -3.90
N LEU A 89 6.73 -4.15 -4.87
CA LEU A 89 6.28 -2.78 -4.65
C LEU A 89 5.01 -2.71 -3.80
N VAL A 90 4.04 -3.59 -4.06
CA VAL A 90 2.82 -3.71 -3.24
C VAL A 90 3.17 -4.12 -1.81
N LEU A 91 4.06 -5.10 -1.62
CA LEU A 91 4.50 -5.52 -0.29
C LEU A 91 5.17 -4.38 0.46
N ILE A 92 6.05 -3.61 -0.19
CA ILE A 92 6.65 -2.41 0.40
C ILE A 92 5.56 -1.44 0.84
N VAL A 93 4.58 -1.13 -0.01
CA VAL A 93 3.48 -0.22 0.38
C VAL A 93 2.71 -0.72 1.60
N LEU A 94 2.41 -2.03 1.65
CA LEU A 94 1.65 -2.64 2.74
C LEU A 94 2.44 -2.63 4.07
N ILE A 95 3.73 -2.94 4.00
CA ILE A 95 4.64 -2.97 5.16
C ILE A 95 4.92 -1.54 5.65
N VAL A 96 5.25 -0.63 4.73
CA VAL A 96 5.80 0.68 5.05
C VAL A 96 4.75 1.65 5.60
N ASN A 97 3.47 1.52 5.24
CA ASN A 97 2.24 2.20 5.73
C ASN A 97 2.29 3.68 6.18
N ARG A 98 3.24 4.10 7.04
CA ARG A 98 3.48 5.46 7.53
C ARG A 98 4.90 6.01 7.31
N ALA A 99 5.83 5.26 6.72
CA ALA A 99 7.18 5.80 6.56
C ALA A 99 7.23 6.90 5.48
N GLY A 100 8.16 7.82 5.67
CA GLY A 100 8.46 8.87 4.71
C GLY A 100 9.02 8.31 3.40
N TRP A 101 9.25 9.21 2.44
CA TRP A 101 9.79 8.87 1.12
C TRP A 101 11.07 8.02 1.17
N TRP A 102 11.92 8.20 2.19
CA TRP A 102 13.14 7.42 2.42
C TRP A 102 12.95 5.89 2.42
N ALA A 103 11.83 5.39 2.91
CA ALA A 103 11.58 3.94 2.91
C ALA A 103 11.43 3.38 1.49
N TYR A 104 10.96 4.18 0.55
CA TYR A 104 10.86 3.80 -0.86
C TYR A 104 12.21 3.95 -1.58
N VAL A 105 13.10 4.80 -1.09
CA VAL A 105 14.47 4.88 -1.60
C VAL A 105 15.24 3.61 -1.25
N LEU A 106 15.21 3.20 0.02
CA LEU A 106 15.85 1.96 0.47
C LEU A 106 15.14 0.72 -0.10
N GLY A 107 13.80 0.72 -0.07
CA GLY A 107 13.00 -0.35 -0.66
C GLY A 107 13.22 -0.48 -2.16
N GLY A 108 13.43 0.61 -2.89
CA GLY A 108 13.72 0.60 -4.32
C GLY A 108 14.97 -0.19 -4.69
N PHE A 109 16.01 -0.16 -3.84
CA PHE A 109 17.18 -1.03 -4.03
C PHE A 109 16.82 -2.51 -3.87
N LEU A 110 16.01 -2.87 -2.87
CA LEU A 110 15.55 -4.24 -2.70
C LEU A 110 14.70 -4.68 -3.91
N VAL A 111 13.81 -3.83 -4.40
CA VAL A 111 13.02 -4.10 -5.61
C VAL A 111 13.94 -4.33 -6.81
N ALA A 112 14.97 -3.51 -6.99
CA ALA A 112 15.93 -3.67 -8.07
C ALA A 112 16.64 -5.03 -8.04
N VAL A 113 17.10 -5.47 -6.86
CA VAL A 113 17.73 -6.78 -6.68
C VAL A 113 16.75 -7.91 -6.98
N LEU A 114 15.52 -7.81 -6.49
CA LEU A 114 14.48 -8.82 -6.75
C LEU A 114 14.16 -8.91 -8.25
N VAL A 115 14.04 -7.77 -8.93
CA VAL A 115 13.79 -7.72 -10.38
C VAL A 115 14.96 -8.26 -11.18
N TYR A 116 16.20 -7.98 -10.76
CA TYR A 116 17.41 -8.54 -11.38
C TYR A 116 17.41 -10.07 -11.34
N VAL A 117 17.20 -10.66 -10.15
CA VAL A 117 17.12 -12.11 -9.97
C VAL A 117 15.92 -12.68 -10.74
N ALA A 118 14.79 -11.98 -10.74
CA ALA A 118 13.60 -12.37 -11.50
C ALA A 118 13.82 -12.34 -13.02
N GLY A 119 14.68 -11.43 -13.52
CA GLY A 119 15.09 -11.39 -14.92
C GLY A 119 15.82 -12.65 -15.33
N ILE A 120 16.83 -13.04 -14.55
CA ILE A 120 17.60 -14.26 -14.77
C ILE A 120 16.69 -15.50 -14.65
N ALA A 121 15.86 -15.57 -13.60
CA ALA A 121 14.92 -16.67 -13.41
C ALA A 121 13.89 -16.75 -14.55
N GLY A 122 13.36 -15.62 -15.00
CA GLY A 122 12.43 -15.54 -16.13
C GLY A 122 13.07 -16.03 -17.44
N ALA A 123 14.34 -15.70 -17.68
CA ALA A 123 15.09 -16.20 -18.82
C ALA A 123 15.30 -17.72 -18.75
N LEU A 124 15.67 -18.25 -17.58
CA LEU A 124 15.81 -19.70 -17.36
C LEU A 124 14.49 -20.46 -17.60
N ILE A 125 13.38 -19.88 -17.16
CA ILE A 125 12.04 -20.44 -17.40
C ILE A 125 11.71 -20.42 -18.89
N HIS A 126 12.01 -19.32 -19.57
CA HIS A 126 11.71 -19.17 -21.00
C HIS A 126 12.40 -20.23 -21.85
N VAL A 127 13.66 -20.56 -21.55
CA VAL A 127 14.45 -21.55 -22.29
C VAL A 127 14.25 -22.98 -21.79
N ASN A 128 13.38 -23.21 -20.80
CA ASN A 128 13.16 -24.51 -20.15
C ASN A 128 14.47 -25.14 -19.64
N ALA A 129 15.29 -24.34 -18.96
CA ALA A 129 16.66 -24.69 -18.56
C ALA A 129 16.75 -25.96 -17.68
N TRP A 130 15.66 -26.42 -17.08
CA TRP A 130 15.59 -27.67 -16.33
C TRP A 130 15.84 -28.93 -17.18
N ASN A 131 15.76 -28.82 -18.52
CA ASN A 131 16.13 -29.91 -19.43
C ASN A 131 17.63 -29.94 -19.79
N TRP A 132 18.40 -28.94 -19.33
CA TRP A 132 19.82 -28.79 -19.64
C TRP A 132 20.70 -29.37 -18.54
N GLN A 133 21.95 -29.65 -18.88
CA GLN A 133 22.96 -30.01 -17.89
C GLN A 133 23.27 -28.83 -16.96
N ALA A 134 23.70 -29.12 -15.73
CA ALA A 134 23.99 -28.08 -14.73
C ALA A 134 25.04 -27.05 -15.21
N GLN A 135 26.03 -27.48 -16.00
CA GLN A 135 27.05 -26.60 -16.55
C GLN A 135 26.47 -25.60 -17.57
N GLU A 136 25.57 -26.06 -18.45
CA GLU A 136 24.90 -25.21 -19.44
C GLU A 136 24.02 -24.15 -18.77
N GLN A 137 23.32 -24.54 -17.68
CA GLN A 137 22.55 -23.62 -16.86
C GLN A 137 23.45 -22.55 -16.24
N TYR A 138 24.60 -22.94 -15.70
CA TYR A 138 25.58 -22.03 -15.10
C TYR A 138 26.12 -21.03 -16.14
N ASP A 139 26.55 -21.53 -17.30
CA ASP A 139 27.11 -20.68 -18.37
C ASP A 139 26.06 -19.69 -18.91
N PHE A 140 24.79 -20.12 -18.99
CA PHE A 140 23.68 -19.25 -19.35
C PHE A 140 23.44 -18.17 -18.29
N VAL A 141 23.33 -18.50 -17.01
CA VAL A 141 23.19 -17.51 -15.92
C VAL A 141 24.37 -16.52 -15.93
N ARG A 142 25.58 -17.02 -16.17
CA ARG A 142 26.79 -16.21 -16.27
C ARG A 142 26.75 -15.23 -17.43
N SER A 143 26.16 -15.62 -18.57
CA SER A 143 25.95 -14.71 -19.71
C SER A 143 24.95 -13.59 -19.42
N LEU A 144 23.94 -13.88 -18.59
CA LEU A 144 22.90 -12.93 -18.22
C LEU A 144 23.34 -11.94 -17.13
N THR A 145 24.41 -12.24 -16.40
CA THR A 145 24.80 -11.45 -15.22
C THR A 145 25.15 -10.00 -15.58
N MET A 146 25.73 -9.80 -16.76
CA MET A 146 26.11 -8.50 -17.33
C MET A 146 25.33 -8.18 -18.61
N ASP A 147 24.24 -8.90 -18.85
CA ASP A 147 23.39 -8.64 -20.01
C ASP A 147 22.74 -7.24 -19.89
N PRO A 148 22.80 -6.40 -20.94
CA PRO A 148 22.26 -5.04 -20.90
C PRO A 148 20.79 -4.97 -20.52
N LEU A 149 19.97 -5.92 -20.98
CA LEU A 149 18.53 -5.92 -20.69
C LEU A 149 18.27 -6.27 -19.22
N THR A 150 19.00 -7.24 -18.68
CA THR A 150 18.92 -7.66 -17.28
C THR A 150 19.32 -6.52 -16.34
N LEU A 151 20.41 -5.81 -16.65
CA LEU A 151 20.85 -4.64 -15.88
C LEU A 151 19.87 -3.47 -16.01
N ALA A 152 19.38 -3.20 -17.23
CA ALA A 152 18.40 -2.14 -17.46
C ALA A 152 17.12 -2.39 -16.65
N GLY A 153 16.62 -3.64 -16.61
CA GLY A 153 15.45 -4.01 -15.81
C GLY A 153 15.62 -3.65 -14.33
N ALA A 154 16.77 -3.96 -13.74
CA ALA A 154 17.07 -3.63 -12.34
C ALA A 154 17.11 -2.11 -12.08
N ILE A 155 17.77 -1.35 -12.97
CA ILE A 155 17.88 0.11 -12.85
C ILE A 155 16.51 0.77 -12.99
N ILE A 156 15.74 0.39 -14.02
CA ILE A 156 14.39 0.93 -14.25
C ILE A 156 13.49 0.61 -13.06
N ALA A 157 13.58 -0.61 -12.51
CA ALA A 157 12.83 -0.99 -11.32
C ALA A 157 13.16 -0.10 -10.12
N ARG A 158 14.45 0.19 -9.89
CA ARG A 158 14.88 1.10 -8.82
C ARG A 158 14.23 2.47 -8.97
N GLU A 159 14.38 3.08 -10.14
CA GLU A 159 13.88 4.44 -10.39
C GLU A 159 12.35 4.47 -10.31
N ALA A 160 11.66 3.52 -10.94
CA ALA A 160 10.22 3.41 -10.90
C ALA A 160 9.69 3.26 -9.47
N ALA A 161 10.34 2.45 -8.63
CA ALA A 161 9.98 2.30 -7.22
C ALA A 161 10.16 3.60 -6.43
N ILE A 162 11.26 4.33 -6.66
CA ILE A 162 11.55 5.61 -6.00
C ILE A 162 10.50 6.67 -6.36
N TRP A 163 10.21 6.83 -7.65
CA TRP A 163 9.23 7.82 -8.13
C TRP A 163 7.81 7.48 -7.71
N THR A 164 7.43 6.21 -7.80
CA THR A 164 6.10 5.74 -7.34
C THR A 164 5.96 5.96 -5.83
N GLY A 165 6.99 5.63 -5.06
CA GLY A 165 7.05 5.88 -3.63
C GLY A 165 6.96 7.36 -3.25
N ALA A 166 7.61 8.24 -4.01
CA ALA A 166 7.53 9.69 -3.83
C ALA A 166 6.09 10.20 -3.95
N TRP A 167 5.38 9.76 -4.99
CA TRP A 167 3.98 10.12 -5.20
C TRP A 167 3.09 9.60 -4.06
N ILE A 168 3.23 8.32 -3.67
CA ILE A 168 2.47 7.73 -2.57
C ILE A 168 2.70 8.52 -1.26
N ALA A 169 3.96 8.85 -0.96
CA ALA A 169 4.31 9.61 0.23
C ALA A 169 3.73 11.03 0.21
N PHE A 170 3.73 11.72 -0.94
CA PHE A 170 3.13 13.04 -1.10
C PHE A 170 1.62 13.03 -0.79
N ARG A 171 0.89 12.06 -1.37
CA ARG A 171 -0.55 11.89 -1.11
C ARG A 171 -0.85 11.52 0.34
N GLY A 172 -0.02 10.66 0.93
CA GLY A 172 -0.12 10.27 2.34
C GLY A 172 0.00 11.47 3.29
N ARG A 173 0.90 12.41 3.02
CA ARG A 173 1.03 13.66 3.82
C ARG A 173 -0.23 14.50 3.77
N ARG A 174 -0.84 14.66 2.59
CA ARG A 174 -2.10 15.42 2.43
C ARG A 174 -3.27 14.77 3.16
N LEU A 175 -3.37 13.43 3.13
CA LEU A 175 -4.40 12.70 3.87
C LEU A 175 -4.19 12.81 5.38
N LYS A 176 -2.94 12.74 5.84
CA LYS A 176 -2.61 12.92 7.27
C LYS A 176 -3.00 14.32 7.76
N ALA A 177 -2.76 15.37 6.97
CA ALA A 177 -3.18 16.74 7.29
C ALA A 177 -4.70 16.87 7.41
N ARG A 178 -5.46 16.26 6.49
CA ARG A 178 -6.93 16.23 6.55
C ARG A 178 -7.45 15.49 7.78
N ASN A 179 -6.92 14.30 8.04
CA ASN A 179 -7.29 13.51 9.24
C ASN A 179 -6.94 14.25 10.54
N ALA A 180 -5.91 15.10 10.55
CA ALA A 180 -5.57 15.93 11.70
C ALA A 180 -6.58 17.08 11.88
N ALA A 181 -6.93 17.78 10.80
CA ALA A 181 -7.94 18.85 10.82
C ALA A 181 -9.31 18.33 11.31
N GLU A 182 -9.77 17.19 10.79
CA GLU A 182 -11.03 16.55 11.22
C GLU A 182 -11.02 16.18 12.71
N ARG A 183 -9.87 15.75 13.25
CA ARG A 183 -9.72 15.44 14.68
C ARG A 183 -9.70 16.69 15.54
N ASP A 184 -9.12 17.79 15.06
CA ASP A 184 -9.07 19.04 15.80
C ASP A 184 -10.44 19.75 15.79
N GLU A 185 -11.19 19.68 14.69
CA GLU A 185 -12.59 20.11 14.63
C GLU A 185 -13.47 19.32 15.62
N PHE A 186 -13.32 18.00 15.66
CA PHE A 186 -14.04 17.15 16.62
C PHE A 186 -13.70 17.50 18.08
N LYS A 187 -12.44 17.83 18.38
CA LYS A 187 -12.06 18.30 19.73
C LYS A 187 -12.70 19.65 20.07
N ARG A 188 -12.77 20.59 19.11
CA ARG A 188 -13.45 21.88 19.31
C ARG A 188 -14.94 21.68 19.58
N SER A 189 -15.62 20.82 18.80
CA SER A 189 -17.03 20.53 19.02
C SER A 189 -17.32 19.85 20.37
N LEU A 190 -16.35 19.10 20.92
CA LEU A 190 -16.45 18.55 22.27
C LEU A 190 -16.19 19.60 23.37
N ALA A 191 -15.31 20.58 23.12
CA ALA A 191 -15.03 21.65 24.06
C ALA A 191 -16.16 22.69 24.13
N ASP A 192 -16.81 22.96 22.99
CA ASP A 192 -17.96 23.86 22.88
C ASP A 192 -19.29 23.18 23.25
N ALA A 193 -19.28 21.88 23.54
CA ALA A 193 -20.47 21.18 24.02
C ALA A 193 -20.85 21.76 25.39
N PRO A 194 -22.09 22.23 25.58
CA PRO A 194 -22.53 22.76 26.87
C PRO A 194 -22.26 21.73 27.96
N THR A 195 -21.60 22.14 29.05
CA THR A 195 -21.58 21.37 30.30
C THR A 195 -23.02 21.16 30.71
N ASP A 196 -23.52 19.95 30.50
CA ASP A 196 -24.86 19.56 30.90
C ASP A 196 -25.01 19.80 32.41
N PRO A 197 -25.78 20.82 32.86
CA PRO A 197 -25.92 21.14 34.28
C PRO A 197 -26.50 19.97 35.08
N GLN A 198 -27.18 19.05 34.39
CA GLN A 198 -27.73 17.81 34.94
C GLN A 198 -26.64 16.84 35.42
N ARG A 199 -25.43 16.89 34.84
CA ARG A 199 -24.32 15.99 35.18
C ARG A 199 -23.62 16.44 36.47
N ASP A 200 -23.57 17.74 36.71
CA ASP A 200 -23.00 18.33 37.93
C ASP A 200 -23.99 18.24 39.10
N SER A 201 -25.30 18.40 38.87
CA SER A 201 -26.32 18.20 39.91
C SER A 201 -26.44 16.76 40.40
N VAL A 202 -26.22 15.76 39.54
CA VAL A 202 -26.12 14.34 39.96
C VAL A 202 -24.84 14.07 40.75
N ARG A 203 -23.73 14.75 40.46
CA ARG A 203 -22.49 14.68 41.24
C ARG A 203 -22.63 15.34 42.61
N GLU A 204 -23.31 16.48 42.69
CA GLU A 204 -23.59 17.17 43.95
C GLU A 204 -24.64 16.46 44.80
N GLY A 205 -25.67 15.85 44.19
CA GLY A 205 -26.68 15.06 44.91
C GLY A 205 -26.16 13.72 45.45
N ALA A 206 -25.03 13.22 44.95
CA ALA A 206 -24.38 11.98 45.41
C ALA A 206 -23.33 12.21 46.51
N ALA A 207 -23.02 13.46 46.86
CA ALA A 207 -22.22 13.75 48.03
C ALA A 207 -23.06 13.49 49.29
N PRO A 208 -22.63 12.62 50.23
CA PRO A 208 -23.38 12.38 51.46
C PRO A 208 -23.50 13.69 52.23
N SER A 209 -24.73 14.10 52.57
CA SER A 209 -24.99 15.30 53.35
C SER A 209 -24.32 15.17 54.71
N THR A 210 -23.17 15.81 54.91
CA THR A 210 -22.54 15.96 56.22
C THR A 210 -23.25 17.08 56.97
N THR A 211 -24.44 16.78 57.49
CA THR A 211 -25.06 17.55 58.56
C THR A 211 -24.95 16.71 59.83
N TRP A 212 -23.99 17.06 60.68
CA TRP A 212 -23.96 16.68 62.09
C TRP A 212 -24.55 17.81 62.92
#